data_AF-A0A2E8K115-F1
#
_entry.id   AF-A0A2E8K115-F1
#
_cell.length_a   1.000
_cell.length_b   1.000
_cell.length_c   1.000
_cell.angle_alpha   90.00
_cell.angle_beta   90.00
_cell.angle_gamma   90.00
#
_symmetry.space_group_name_H-M   'P 1'
#
loop_
_entity.id
_entity.type
_entity.pdbx_description
1 polymer ?
#
loop_
_entity_poly.entity_id
_entity_poly.type
_entity_poly.pdbx_seq_one_letter_code
_entity_poly.pdbx_strand_id
1 'polypeptide(L)'
;RLGFEVTPEGPRDPLDRAFLELGPLPMNVGGGGPLDPLAGSVLSMPLPHLATVRAAARLLDADARQAIQDGDATRAIEDFQAMLDYGQMVREPSVLLTQLVGAATDQLVFQSILDGIATAPGAFTDEDLESAVAMLEGLGDARFIIDLEGERLFFEDLSQRIYTDDGDGDGRLTLQGIQAVNGLGVGGGSQEFSVLQFLATPMVSRLVLSRSEALAYWNQLFDAYAVAARSPAWEIDRSSISMIGGEHLGDLGANPMSSMRYFPLPLVVASIDQAILVGHVSRANRDLAVAALGVEAARRRLGDWPTSLDEARLARRPIDPMDGRELAYAILDGRPTFWSIGPDRDEDGGVAITTRKGQLAWDRKRNEAGFGSLTGYWGIDRLPDEDYDGDVVVWRGDAPPVSPRGVGGGAD
;
A
#
# COMPACT_ATOMS: atom_id res chain seq x y z
N ARG A 1 15.12 -4.10 42.00
CA ARG A 1 15.11 -2.70 42.51
C ARG A 1 14.29 -1.91 41.49
N LEU A 2 13.35 -1.06 41.92
CA LEU A 2 12.30 -0.48 41.06
C LEU A 2 12.77 0.64 40.11
N GLY A 3 14.07 0.86 39.91
CA GLY A 3 14.60 1.87 38.97
C GLY A 3 14.59 3.32 39.49
N PHE A 4 13.84 3.65 40.54
CA PHE A 4 13.79 5.00 41.12
C PHE A 4 14.00 5.04 42.65
N GLU A 5 14.43 6.19 43.17
CA GLU A 5 14.72 6.43 44.60
C GLU A 5 13.42 6.64 45.39
N VAL A 6 13.05 5.67 46.24
CA VAL A 6 11.85 5.75 47.09
C VAL A 6 12.19 6.48 48.38
N THR A 7 11.84 7.77 48.45
CA THR A 7 11.90 8.55 49.69
C THR A 7 10.59 8.45 50.48
N PRO A 8 10.55 8.82 51.78
CA PRO A 8 9.31 8.83 52.57
C PRO A 8 8.20 9.72 51.98
N GLU A 9 8.55 10.67 51.10
CA GLU A 9 7.64 11.58 50.41
C GLU A 9 7.21 11.07 49.01
N GLY A 10 7.67 9.89 48.60
CA GLY A 10 7.47 9.34 47.25
C GLY A 10 8.53 9.80 46.23
N PRO A 11 8.43 9.37 44.96
CA PRO A 11 9.34 9.81 43.90
C PRO A 11 9.16 11.31 43.60
N ARG A 12 10.25 11.99 43.23
CA ARG A 12 10.24 13.44 42.97
C ARG A 12 9.78 13.80 41.56
N ASP A 13 9.91 12.88 40.61
CA ASP A 13 9.47 13.06 39.23
C ASP A 13 7.93 13.13 39.15
N PRO A 14 7.35 14.17 38.52
CA PRO A 14 5.91 14.28 38.32
C PRO A 14 5.28 13.08 37.60
N LEU A 15 5.99 12.44 36.68
CA LEU A 15 5.51 11.27 35.92
C LEU A 15 5.47 10.02 36.82
N ASP A 16 6.47 9.83 37.68
CA ASP A 16 6.51 8.73 38.66
C ASP A 16 5.43 8.90 39.75
N ARG A 17 5.10 10.14 40.12
CA ARG A 17 4.02 10.42 41.07
C ARG A 17 2.63 10.19 40.47
N ALA A 18 2.47 10.48 39.18
CA ALA A 18 1.26 10.17 38.43
C ALA A 18 1.08 8.65 38.29
N PHE A 19 2.17 7.91 38.06
CA PHE A 19 2.19 6.43 38.02
C PHE A 19 1.74 5.78 39.35
N LEU A 20 2.00 6.43 40.49
CA LEU A 20 1.62 5.95 41.83
C LEU A 20 0.31 6.53 42.38
N GLU A 21 -0.46 7.27 41.58
CA GLU A 21 -1.74 7.91 41.97
C GLU A 21 -1.62 8.88 43.17
N LEU A 22 -0.46 9.53 43.36
CA LEU A 22 -0.21 10.42 44.50
C LEU A 22 -0.59 11.90 44.25
N GLY A 23 -1.52 12.21 43.34
CA GLY A 23 -1.98 13.58 43.06
C GLY A 23 -3.28 13.68 42.25
N PRO A 24 -3.99 14.83 42.26
CA PRO A 24 -5.29 14.96 41.59
C PRO A 24 -5.15 14.97 40.05
N LEU A 25 -5.99 14.19 39.39
CA LEU A 25 -6.09 14.12 37.92
C LEU A 25 -6.74 15.40 37.36
N PRO A 26 -6.13 16.09 36.38
CA PRO A 26 -6.80 17.18 35.67
C PRO A 26 -7.78 16.62 34.64
N MET A 27 -9.06 16.91 34.83
CA MET A 27 -10.13 16.70 33.85
C MET A 27 -10.22 17.94 32.92
N ASN A 28 -10.10 17.78 31.60
CA ASN A 28 -11.19 17.97 30.63
C ASN A 28 -10.72 17.99 29.16
N VAL A 29 -11.67 17.62 28.30
CA VAL A 29 -11.75 17.39 26.85
C VAL A 29 -11.44 18.64 25.99
N GLY A 30 -10.67 18.45 24.92
CA GLY A 30 -10.55 19.39 23.79
C GLY A 30 -9.11 19.85 23.49
N GLY A 31 -8.46 19.22 22.52
CA GLY A 31 -7.26 19.73 21.82
C GLY A 31 -6.11 20.24 22.68
N GLY A 32 -5.17 19.35 23.03
CA GLY A 32 -3.90 19.72 23.68
C GLY A 32 -4.03 20.04 25.17
N GLY A 33 -4.26 19.01 25.98
CA GLY A 33 -4.02 19.10 27.43
C GLY A 33 -2.51 19.19 27.74
N PRO A 34 -2.11 19.63 28.96
CA PRO A 34 -0.70 19.82 29.33
C PRO A 34 0.19 18.56 29.31
N LEU A 35 -0.39 17.38 29.02
CA LEU A 35 0.27 16.08 29.01
C LEU A 35 -0.38 15.17 27.94
N ASP A 36 -0.51 15.63 26.70
CA ASP A 36 -0.72 14.69 25.59
C ASP A 36 0.65 14.02 25.28
N PRO A 37 0.82 12.71 25.56
CA PRO A 37 2.11 12.05 25.33
C PRO A 37 2.49 11.99 23.84
N LEU A 38 1.52 12.17 22.94
CA LEU A 38 1.75 12.20 21.49
C LEU A 38 1.98 13.61 20.95
N ALA A 39 1.94 14.65 21.81
CA ALA A 39 2.25 16.00 21.39
C ALA A 39 3.69 16.08 20.82
N GLY A 40 3.81 16.60 19.61
CA GLY A 40 5.10 16.68 18.91
C GLY A 40 5.69 15.33 18.50
N SER A 41 4.86 14.27 18.46
CA SER A 41 5.24 12.99 17.86
C SER A 41 5.31 13.09 16.35
N VAL A 42 6.07 12.19 15.73
CA VAL A 42 6.13 12.05 14.27
C VAL A 42 4.74 11.79 13.69
N LEU A 43 3.88 11.06 14.41
CA LEU A 43 2.49 10.80 14.02
C LEU A 43 1.65 12.06 13.84
N SER A 44 1.91 13.06 14.68
CA SER A 44 1.18 14.33 14.68
C SER A 44 1.69 15.32 13.64
N MET A 45 2.74 14.96 12.87
CA MET A 45 3.34 15.85 11.89
C MET A 45 2.37 16.13 10.73
N PRO A 46 1.94 17.37 10.52
CA PRO A 46 1.04 17.70 9.42
C PRO A 46 1.78 17.63 8.08
N LEU A 47 1.16 17.03 7.08
CA LEU A 47 1.65 16.94 5.70
C LEU A 47 0.75 17.72 4.72
N PRO A 48 0.56 19.04 4.91
CA PRO A 48 -0.44 19.82 4.17
C PRO A 48 -0.13 19.91 2.67
N HIS A 49 1.14 19.80 2.29
CA HIS A 49 1.57 19.84 0.90
C HIS A 49 1.01 18.68 0.07
N LEU A 50 0.66 17.54 0.67
CA LEU A 50 0.11 16.37 -0.04
C LEU A 50 -1.23 16.65 -0.72
N ALA A 51 -2.05 17.57 -0.18
CA ALA A 51 -3.29 17.97 -0.84
C ALA A 51 -3.02 18.71 -2.15
N THR A 52 -2.09 19.67 -2.11
CA THR A 52 -1.61 20.40 -3.29
C THR A 52 -1.01 19.47 -4.32
N VAL A 53 -0.24 18.48 -3.86
CA VAL A 53 0.37 17.44 -4.71
C VAL A 53 -0.66 16.66 -5.51
N ARG A 54 -1.68 16.14 -4.83
CA ARG A 54 -2.75 15.39 -5.50
C ARG A 54 -3.54 16.26 -6.46
N ALA A 55 -3.74 17.53 -6.13
CA ALA A 55 -4.44 18.47 -7.01
C ALA A 55 -3.63 18.76 -8.29
N ALA A 56 -2.32 18.98 -8.18
CA ALA A 56 -1.44 19.19 -9.32
C ALA A 56 -1.39 17.95 -10.23
N ALA A 57 -1.20 16.75 -9.66
CA ALA A 57 -1.20 15.52 -10.43
C ALA A 57 -2.52 15.30 -11.20
N ARG A 58 -3.66 15.59 -10.59
CA ARG A 58 -4.97 15.49 -11.26
C ARG A 58 -5.17 16.53 -12.35
N LEU A 59 -4.59 17.71 -12.20
CA LEU A 59 -4.66 18.75 -13.22
C LEU A 59 -3.84 18.36 -14.45
N LEU A 60 -2.62 17.87 -14.24
CA LEU A 60 -1.76 17.34 -15.32
C LEU A 60 -2.41 16.13 -16.00
N ASP A 61 -3.00 15.21 -15.23
CA ASP A 61 -3.73 14.06 -15.81
C ASP A 61 -4.90 14.50 -16.69
N ALA A 62 -5.67 15.51 -16.25
CA ALA A 62 -6.76 16.06 -17.04
C ALA A 62 -6.26 16.75 -18.31
N ASP A 63 -5.14 17.47 -18.23
CA ASP A 63 -4.51 18.13 -19.38
C ASP A 63 -3.98 17.11 -20.39
N ALA A 64 -3.27 16.08 -19.93
CA ALA A 64 -2.77 15.00 -20.77
C ALA A 64 -3.90 14.25 -21.48
N ARG A 65 -4.99 13.95 -20.77
CA ARG A 65 -6.19 13.32 -21.36
C ARG A 65 -6.85 14.21 -22.41
N GLN A 66 -6.89 15.53 -22.19
CA GLN A 66 -7.40 16.49 -23.17
C GLN A 66 -6.48 16.57 -24.39
N ALA A 67 -5.16 16.62 -24.18
CA ALA A 67 -4.16 16.68 -25.23
C ALA A 67 -4.24 15.44 -26.15
N ILE A 68 -4.44 14.24 -25.59
CA ILE A 68 -4.70 13.02 -26.38
C ILE A 68 -5.95 13.16 -27.25
N GLN A 69 -7.04 13.74 -26.73
CA GLN A 69 -8.26 13.97 -27.51
C GLN A 69 -8.06 14.98 -28.64
N ASP A 70 -7.22 15.99 -28.42
CA ASP A 70 -6.87 17.01 -29.39
C ASP A 70 -5.84 16.52 -30.43
N GLY A 71 -5.30 15.31 -30.26
CA GLY A 71 -4.28 14.72 -31.14
C GLY A 71 -2.87 15.27 -30.89
N ASP A 72 -2.63 15.87 -29.72
CA ASP A 72 -1.34 16.40 -29.26
C ASP A 72 -0.72 15.46 -28.22
N ALA A 73 -0.29 14.28 -28.65
CA ALA A 73 0.32 13.29 -27.76
C ALA A 73 1.65 13.77 -27.17
N THR A 74 2.39 14.63 -27.88
CA THR A 74 3.65 15.20 -27.40
C THR A 74 3.44 15.98 -26.10
N ARG A 75 2.41 16.86 -26.04
CA ARG A 75 2.04 17.56 -24.81
C ARG A 75 1.63 16.60 -23.70
N ALA A 76 0.85 15.56 -24.02
CA ALA A 76 0.46 14.55 -23.03
C ALA A 76 1.68 13.82 -22.43
N ILE A 77 2.69 13.52 -23.24
CA ILE A 77 3.94 12.90 -22.79
C ILE A 77 4.74 13.85 -21.89
N GLU A 78 4.77 15.14 -22.18
CA GLU A 78 5.39 16.15 -21.30
C GLU A 78 4.71 16.19 -19.91
N ASP A 79 3.37 16.15 -19.88
CA ASP A 79 2.61 16.09 -18.63
C ASP A 79 2.87 14.79 -17.86
N PHE A 80 2.93 13.64 -18.56
CA PHE A 80 3.26 12.36 -17.96
C PHE A 80 4.66 12.35 -17.35
N GLN A 81 5.66 12.89 -18.06
CA GLN A 81 7.02 13.03 -17.55
C GLN A 81 7.04 13.92 -16.30
N ALA A 82 6.36 15.06 -16.34
CA ALA A 82 6.24 15.95 -15.18
C ALA A 82 5.58 15.25 -13.98
N MET A 83 4.53 14.46 -14.20
CA MET A 83 3.88 13.66 -13.16
C MET A 83 4.80 12.59 -12.58
N LEU A 84 5.58 11.90 -13.40
CA LEU A 84 6.56 10.89 -12.96
C LEU A 84 7.69 11.55 -12.16
N ASP A 85 8.27 12.65 -12.63
CA ASP A 85 9.31 13.36 -11.88
C ASP A 85 8.79 13.89 -10.54
N TYR A 86 7.58 14.43 -10.58
CA TYR A 86 6.90 14.92 -9.39
C TYR A 86 6.57 13.80 -8.39
N GLY A 87 6.08 12.66 -8.88
CA GLY A 87 5.79 11.48 -8.08
C GLY A 87 7.05 10.94 -7.39
N GLN A 88 8.22 11.06 -8.01
CA GLN A 88 9.50 10.71 -7.39
C GLN A 88 9.85 11.69 -6.27
N MET A 89 9.75 12.99 -6.53
CA MET A 89 10.11 14.02 -5.56
C MET A 89 9.25 13.92 -4.30
N VAL A 90 7.95 13.62 -4.44
CA VAL A 90 7.04 13.51 -3.29
C VAL A 90 7.40 12.35 -2.38
N ARG A 91 8.06 11.29 -2.88
CA ARG A 91 8.50 10.15 -2.06
C ARG A 91 9.61 10.52 -1.06
N GLU A 92 10.19 11.71 -1.16
CA GLU A 92 11.15 12.27 -0.21
C GLU A 92 10.46 13.32 0.69
N PRO A 93 10.39 13.15 2.02
CA PRO A 93 10.94 12.08 2.85
C PRO A 93 10.16 10.76 2.78
N SER A 94 10.86 9.62 3.01
CA SER A 94 10.33 8.25 2.95
C SER A 94 9.40 7.89 4.11
N VAL A 95 8.23 8.52 4.17
CA VAL A 95 7.10 8.02 4.95
C VAL A 95 6.10 7.34 4.02
N LEU A 96 5.38 6.35 4.50
CA LEU A 96 4.48 5.53 3.71
C LEU A 96 3.42 6.38 3.02
N LEU A 97 2.86 7.38 3.70
CA LEU A 97 1.83 8.23 3.11
C LEU A 97 2.35 9.01 1.90
N THR A 98 3.56 9.56 1.96
CA THR A 98 4.15 10.29 0.83
C THR A 98 4.46 9.34 -0.33
N GLN A 99 4.93 8.13 -0.01
CA GLN A 99 5.19 7.09 -1.01
C GLN A 99 3.95 6.57 -1.72
N LEU A 100 2.84 6.38 -0.98
CA LEU A 100 1.55 6.01 -1.55
C LEU A 100 1.01 7.11 -2.48
N VAL A 101 1.25 8.38 -2.16
CA VAL A 101 0.89 9.49 -3.05
C VAL A 101 1.73 9.47 -4.33
N GLY A 102 3.05 9.25 -4.22
CA GLY A 102 3.91 9.08 -5.39
C GLY A 102 3.48 7.92 -6.27
N ALA A 103 3.17 6.75 -5.68
CA ALA A 103 2.70 5.58 -6.42
C ALA A 103 1.32 5.80 -7.06
N ALA A 104 0.42 6.52 -6.39
CA ALA A 104 -0.87 6.89 -6.99
C ALA A 104 -0.70 7.82 -8.20
N THR A 105 0.26 8.74 -8.17
CA THR A 105 0.60 9.59 -9.32
C THR A 105 1.15 8.76 -10.48
N ASP A 106 2.08 7.84 -10.22
CA ASP A 106 2.60 6.91 -11.24
C ASP A 106 1.46 6.09 -11.87
N GLN A 107 0.53 5.60 -11.04
CA GLN A 107 -0.62 4.84 -11.50
C GLN A 107 -1.55 5.65 -12.42
N LEU A 108 -1.75 6.95 -12.16
CA LEU A 108 -2.54 7.82 -13.05
C LEU A 108 -1.91 7.88 -14.44
N VAL A 109 -0.59 8.07 -14.52
CA VAL A 109 0.15 8.10 -15.79
C VAL A 109 -0.05 6.80 -16.58
N PHE A 110 0.17 5.65 -15.95
CA PHE A 110 0.04 4.37 -16.65
C PHE A 110 -1.39 4.13 -17.15
N GLN A 111 -2.40 4.45 -16.34
CA GLN A 111 -3.79 4.31 -16.74
C GLN A 111 -4.17 5.27 -17.87
N SER A 112 -3.70 6.52 -17.83
CA SER A 112 -3.97 7.50 -18.88
C SER A 112 -3.31 7.14 -20.21
N ILE A 113 -2.11 6.54 -20.18
CA ILE A 113 -1.47 5.96 -21.38
C ILE A 113 -2.30 4.78 -21.91
N LEU A 114 -2.67 3.84 -21.05
CA LEU A 114 -3.45 2.65 -21.42
C LEU A 114 -4.83 3.00 -21.98
N ASP A 115 -5.51 3.99 -21.39
CA ASP A 115 -6.77 4.56 -21.88
C ASP A 115 -6.57 5.25 -23.23
N GLY A 116 -5.52 6.07 -23.35
CA GLY A 116 -5.21 6.84 -24.54
C GLY A 116 -4.94 5.95 -25.75
N ILE A 117 -4.10 4.93 -25.57
CA ILE A 117 -3.76 3.98 -26.64
C ILE A 117 -4.95 3.08 -27.00
N ALA A 118 -5.82 2.76 -26.04
CA ALA A 118 -7.03 1.99 -26.31
C ALA A 118 -8.09 2.80 -27.06
N THR A 119 -8.27 4.08 -26.75
CA THR A 119 -9.41 4.88 -27.23
C THR A 119 -9.08 5.79 -28.40
N ALA A 120 -7.85 6.29 -28.46
CA ALA A 120 -7.39 7.23 -29.47
C ALA A 120 -5.96 6.86 -29.94
N PRO A 121 -5.73 5.63 -30.45
CA PRO A 121 -4.40 5.23 -30.89
C PRO A 121 -3.82 6.16 -31.97
N GLY A 122 -4.69 6.75 -32.80
CA GLY A 122 -4.29 7.72 -33.84
C GLY A 122 -3.81 9.07 -33.33
N ALA A 123 -3.96 9.38 -32.04
CA ALA A 123 -3.43 10.61 -31.44
C ALA A 123 -1.90 10.57 -31.28
N PHE A 124 -1.32 9.37 -31.19
CA PHE A 124 0.13 9.18 -31.03
C PHE A 124 0.79 9.02 -32.39
N THR A 125 1.83 9.78 -32.70
CA THR A 125 2.72 9.48 -33.82
C THR A 125 3.68 8.33 -33.48
N ASP A 126 4.41 7.80 -34.45
CA ASP A 126 5.39 6.74 -34.18
C ASP A 126 6.51 7.25 -33.25
N GLU A 127 6.90 8.52 -33.38
CA GLU A 127 7.87 9.18 -32.49
C GLU A 127 7.32 9.36 -31.07
N ASP A 128 6.02 9.66 -30.92
CA ASP A 128 5.37 9.72 -29.60
C ASP A 128 5.34 8.35 -28.93
N LEU A 129 5.05 7.27 -29.68
CA LEU A 129 5.08 5.91 -29.15
C LEU A 129 6.47 5.51 -28.68
N GLU A 130 7.51 5.80 -29.48
CA GLU A 130 8.91 5.56 -29.11
C GLU A 130 9.31 6.36 -27.86
N SER A 131 8.89 7.63 -27.79
CA SER A 131 9.17 8.52 -26.65
C SER A 131 8.49 8.04 -25.37
N ALA A 132 7.21 7.63 -25.45
CA ALA A 132 6.47 7.10 -24.32
C ALA A 132 7.05 5.76 -23.83
N VAL A 133 7.46 4.87 -24.74
CA VAL A 133 8.15 3.61 -24.38
C VAL A 133 9.48 3.91 -23.69
N ALA A 134 10.31 4.80 -24.25
CA ALA A 134 11.60 5.16 -23.67
C ALA A 134 11.44 5.79 -22.27
N MET A 135 10.44 6.65 -22.08
CA MET A 135 10.08 7.23 -20.78
C MET A 135 9.76 6.13 -19.76
N LEU A 136 8.87 5.20 -20.09
CA LEU A 136 8.44 4.14 -19.17
C LEU A 136 9.53 3.10 -18.90
N GLU A 137 10.31 2.72 -19.92
CA GLU A 137 11.44 1.79 -19.75
C GLU A 137 12.59 2.40 -18.95
N GLY A 138 12.73 3.73 -18.96
CA GLY A 138 13.65 4.48 -18.10
C GLY A 138 13.31 4.38 -16.60
N LEU A 139 12.09 3.97 -16.24
CA LEU A 139 11.67 3.78 -14.85
C LEU A 139 12.22 2.47 -14.28
N GLY A 140 13.37 2.57 -13.59
CA GLY A 140 13.99 1.43 -12.91
C GLY A 140 13.12 0.83 -11.81
N ASP A 141 13.25 -0.50 -11.58
CA ASP A 141 12.39 -1.24 -10.64
C ASP A 141 12.50 -0.74 -9.19
N ALA A 142 13.64 -0.16 -8.81
CA ALA A 142 13.86 0.40 -7.48
C ALA A 142 12.88 1.53 -7.14
N ARG A 143 12.35 2.25 -8.13
CA ARG A 143 11.33 3.30 -7.97
C ARG A 143 10.07 2.78 -7.30
N PHE A 144 9.75 1.50 -7.56
CA PHE A 144 8.50 0.87 -7.14
C PHE A 144 8.67 -0.01 -5.90
N ILE A 145 9.80 0.13 -5.19
CA ILE A 145 9.97 -0.46 -3.87
C ILE A 145 9.42 0.54 -2.85
N ILE A 146 8.53 0.09 -1.98
CA ILE A 146 8.09 0.87 -0.83
C ILE A 146 9.14 0.74 0.26
N ASP A 147 9.76 1.87 0.61
CA ASP A 147 10.64 2.01 1.75
C ASP A 147 9.79 2.20 3.01
N LEU A 148 10.13 1.52 4.10
CA LEU A 148 9.37 1.59 5.35
C LEU A 148 10.21 2.15 6.49
N GLU A 149 11.36 2.76 6.20
CA GLU A 149 12.24 3.30 7.23
C GLU A 149 11.58 4.43 8.04
N GLY A 150 10.76 5.28 7.41
CA GLY A 150 9.99 6.31 8.12
C GLY A 150 8.99 5.71 9.11
N GLU A 151 8.31 4.64 8.72
CA GLU A 151 7.40 3.90 9.60
C GLU A 151 8.18 3.17 10.69
N ARG A 152 9.37 2.66 10.39
CA ARG A 152 10.26 2.03 11.37
C ARG A 152 10.57 3.02 12.51
N LEU A 153 10.99 4.23 12.15
CA LEU A 153 11.27 5.34 13.09
C LEU A 153 10.02 5.83 13.83
N PHE A 154 8.85 5.75 13.20
CA PHE A 154 7.59 6.14 13.84
C PHE A 154 7.34 5.35 15.13
N PHE A 155 7.52 4.02 15.12
CA PHE A 155 7.34 3.24 16.35
C PHE A 155 8.45 3.47 17.36
N GLU A 156 9.67 3.80 16.94
CA GLU A 156 10.73 4.19 17.87
C GLU A 156 10.35 5.45 18.66
N ASP A 157 9.80 6.47 18.01
CA ASP A 157 9.26 7.68 18.66
C ASP A 157 8.03 7.34 19.54
N LEU A 158 7.11 6.51 19.04
CA LEU A 158 5.95 6.07 19.81
C LEU A 158 6.36 5.31 21.08
N SER A 159 7.33 4.42 20.99
CA SER A 159 7.79 3.58 22.10
C SER A 159 8.33 4.42 23.26
N GLN A 160 9.04 5.51 22.95
CA GLN A 160 9.57 6.46 23.94
C GLN A 160 8.47 7.20 24.71
N ARG A 161 7.27 7.29 24.13
CA ARG A 161 6.15 8.06 24.68
C ARG A 161 5.17 7.20 25.47
N ILE A 162 5.03 5.93 25.10
CA ILE A 162 4.03 5.05 25.70
C ILE A 162 4.62 4.08 26.72
N TYR A 163 5.92 3.80 26.67
CA TYR A 163 6.64 3.00 27.67
C TYR A 163 7.43 3.87 28.65
N THR A 164 7.67 3.35 29.85
CA THR A 164 8.71 3.87 30.74
C THR A 164 10.10 3.55 30.17
N ASP A 165 11.15 4.10 30.79
CA ASP A 165 12.54 3.75 30.53
C ASP A 165 13.21 3.36 31.86
N ASP A 166 13.85 2.21 31.92
CA ASP A 166 14.60 1.76 33.10
C ASP A 166 16.06 2.23 33.12
N GLY A 167 16.48 2.95 32.08
CA GLY A 167 17.84 3.48 31.90
C GLY A 167 18.73 2.61 31.01
N ASP A 168 18.32 1.38 30.72
CA ASP A 168 19.01 0.44 29.82
C ASP A 168 18.25 0.26 28.49
N GLY A 169 17.21 1.07 28.24
CA GLY A 169 16.40 1.05 27.03
C GLY A 169 15.22 0.07 27.07
N ASP A 170 14.95 -0.56 28.21
CA ASP A 170 13.73 -1.34 28.44
C ASP A 170 12.70 -0.55 29.25
N GLY A 171 11.50 -1.09 29.38
CA GLY A 171 10.47 -0.45 30.18
C GLY A 171 9.11 -1.09 30.04
N ARG A 172 8.13 -0.49 30.73
CA ARG A 172 6.76 -1.01 30.79
C ARG A 172 5.79 -0.02 30.20
N LEU A 173 4.76 -0.56 29.56
CA LEU A 173 3.69 0.25 29.02
C LEU A 173 3.01 1.05 30.13
N THR A 174 2.81 2.34 29.87
CA THR A 174 2.20 3.28 30.81
C THR A 174 0.69 3.37 30.60
N LEU A 175 -0.02 3.76 31.65
CA LEU A 175 -1.46 4.01 31.56
C LEU A 175 -1.79 5.13 30.56
N GLN A 176 -0.99 6.20 30.57
CA GLN A 176 -1.11 7.32 29.66
C GLN A 176 -0.85 6.89 28.21
N GLY A 177 0.13 6.00 28.00
CA GLY A 177 0.42 5.39 26.71
C GLY A 177 -0.73 4.56 26.16
N ILE A 178 -1.39 3.74 27.00
CA ILE A 178 -2.59 2.98 26.60
C ILE A 178 -3.70 3.93 26.15
N GLN A 179 -3.98 4.96 26.95
CA GLN A 179 -5.02 5.95 26.64
C GLN A 179 -4.72 6.69 25.33
N ALA A 180 -3.45 7.05 25.13
CA ALA A 180 -3.01 7.74 23.93
C ALA A 180 -3.15 6.89 22.67
N VAL A 181 -2.70 5.63 22.71
CA VAL A 181 -2.82 4.70 21.58
C VAL A 181 -4.29 4.41 21.26
N ASN A 182 -5.13 4.15 22.27
CA ASN A 182 -6.57 3.97 22.05
C ASN A 182 -7.21 5.23 21.44
N GLY A 183 -6.76 6.42 21.84
CA GLY A 183 -7.22 7.70 21.32
C GLY A 183 -6.84 7.98 19.85
N LEU A 184 -5.93 7.20 19.27
CA LEU A 184 -5.58 7.31 17.85
C LEU A 184 -6.68 6.82 16.92
N GLY A 185 -7.68 6.08 17.43
CA GLY A 185 -8.83 5.65 16.64
C GLY A 185 -8.43 4.83 15.41
N VAL A 186 -7.30 4.11 15.46
CA VAL A 186 -6.85 3.22 14.38
C VAL A 186 -7.74 1.98 14.38
N GLY A 187 -8.96 2.17 13.90
CA GLY A 187 -10.04 1.21 13.89
C GLY A 187 -9.84 0.15 12.82
N GLY A 188 -9.46 -1.04 13.28
CA GLY A 188 -9.30 -2.23 12.44
C GLY A 188 -9.52 -3.50 13.25
N GLY A 189 -10.65 -3.61 13.96
CA GLY A 189 -11.11 -4.87 14.56
C GLY A 189 -10.46 -5.33 15.87
N SER A 190 -9.43 -4.66 16.39
CA SER A 190 -8.90 -4.94 17.73
C SER A 190 -9.83 -4.37 18.82
N GLN A 191 -10.10 -5.15 19.86
CA GLN A 191 -10.82 -4.63 21.02
C GLN A 191 -10.00 -3.53 21.69
N GLU A 192 -10.65 -2.42 22.06
CA GLU A 192 -10.03 -1.38 22.88
C GLU A 192 -9.42 -2.00 24.14
N PHE A 193 -8.14 -1.71 24.40
CA PHE A 193 -7.48 -2.24 25.58
C PHE A 193 -8.01 -1.54 26.83
N SER A 194 -8.69 -2.28 27.72
CA SER A 194 -9.38 -1.70 28.87
C SER A 194 -8.41 -1.27 29.98
N VAL A 195 -8.39 0.04 30.24
CA VAL A 195 -7.65 0.68 31.35
C VAL A 195 -8.02 0.08 32.71
N LEU A 196 -9.30 -0.25 32.92
CA LEU A 196 -9.77 -0.87 34.17
C LEU A 196 -9.24 -2.30 34.35
N GLN A 197 -9.11 -3.07 33.27
CA GLN A 197 -8.49 -4.41 33.31
C GLN A 197 -6.99 -4.35 33.58
N PHE A 198 -6.30 -3.35 33.00
CA PHE A 198 -4.89 -3.10 33.25
C PHE A 198 -4.61 -2.79 34.73
N LEU A 199 -5.43 -1.94 35.36
CA LEU A 199 -5.29 -1.56 36.77
C LEU A 199 -5.75 -2.65 37.75
N ALA A 200 -6.71 -3.49 37.36
CA ALA A 200 -7.29 -4.50 38.26
C ALA A 200 -6.31 -5.60 38.71
N THR A 201 -5.16 -5.79 38.04
CA THR A 201 -4.18 -6.81 38.43
C THR A 201 -2.73 -6.36 38.17
N PRO A 202 -1.88 -6.17 39.21
CA PRO A 202 -0.46 -5.78 39.06
C PRO A 202 0.39 -6.72 38.18
N MET A 203 -0.10 -7.95 37.93
CA MET A 203 0.54 -8.91 37.04
C MET A 203 0.34 -8.61 35.54
N VAL A 204 -0.67 -7.84 35.14
CA VAL A 204 -0.98 -7.57 33.72
C VAL A 204 0.11 -6.74 33.04
N SER A 205 0.77 -5.82 33.76
CA SER A 205 1.95 -5.10 33.26
C SER A 205 3.14 -5.99 32.88
N ARG A 206 3.17 -7.25 33.35
CA ARG A 206 4.17 -8.27 32.97
C ARG A 206 3.69 -9.20 31.86
N LEU A 207 2.42 -9.15 31.49
CA LEU A 207 1.84 -9.94 30.42
C LEU A 207 1.89 -9.21 29.08
N VAL A 208 1.94 -7.88 29.10
CA VAL A 208 2.23 -7.04 27.93
C VAL A 208 3.74 -7.03 27.65
N LEU A 209 4.12 -6.93 26.38
CA LEU A 209 5.51 -6.79 25.97
C LEU A 209 6.21 -5.64 26.71
N SER A 210 7.49 -5.84 27.04
CA SER A 210 8.35 -4.74 27.44
C SER A 210 8.71 -3.85 26.24
N ARG A 211 9.28 -2.66 26.50
CA ARG A 211 9.70 -1.74 25.42
C ARG A 211 10.71 -2.40 24.47
N SER A 212 11.71 -3.09 25.02
CA SER A 212 12.75 -3.77 24.23
C SER A 212 12.18 -4.94 23.42
N GLU A 213 11.27 -5.74 24.00
CA GLU A 213 10.58 -6.81 23.28
C GLU A 213 9.70 -6.27 22.16
N ALA A 214 8.96 -5.18 22.40
CA ALA A 214 8.12 -4.54 21.40
C ALA A 214 8.95 -3.99 20.23
N LEU A 215 10.08 -3.34 20.52
CA LEU A 215 11.02 -2.87 19.49
C LEU A 215 11.65 -4.03 18.71
N ALA A 216 11.97 -5.15 19.38
CA ALA A 216 12.52 -6.33 18.70
C ALA A 216 11.51 -6.93 17.70
N TYR A 217 10.25 -7.12 18.12
CA TYR A 217 9.19 -7.60 17.23
C TYR A 217 8.88 -6.62 16.10
N TRP A 218 8.86 -5.32 16.40
CA TRP A 218 8.67 -4.28 15.40
C TRP A 218 9.76 -4.33 14.32
N ASN A 219 11.03 -4.39 14.71
CA ASN A 219 12.15 -4.46 13.78
C ASN A 219 12.10 -5.76 12.95
N GLN A 220 11.83 -6.91 13.58
CA GLN A 220 11.72 -8.19 12.89
C GLN A 220 10.64 -8.15 11.79
N LEU A 221 9.50 -7.55 12.09
CA LEU A 221 8.40 -7.39 11.17
C LEU A 221 8.79 -6.51 9.97
N PHE A 222 9.47 -5.39 10.22
CA PHE A 222 9.94 -4.49 9.17
C PHE A 222 11.01 -5.11 8.29
N ASP A 223 11.90 -5.93 8.86
CA ASP A 223 12.87 -6.69 8.08
C ASP A 223 12.15 -7.69 7.13
N ALA A 224 11.07 -8.34 7.58
CA ALA A 224 10.25 -9.21 6.74
C ALA A 224 9.54 -8.43 5.61
N TYR A 225 8.98 -7.26 5.92
CA TYR A 225 8.38 -6.37 4.91
C TYR A 225 9.40 -5.86 3.89
N ALA A 226 10.61 -5.51 4.32
CA ALA A 226 11.66 -5.06 3.42
C ALA A 226 12.10 -6.15 2.45
N VAL A 227 12.10 -7.42 2.88
CA VAL A 227 12.30 -8.57 1.99
C VAL A 227 11.14 -8.69 1.01
N ALA A 228 9.90 -8.69 1.51
CA ALA A 228 8.69 -8.83 0.67
C ALA A 228 8.59 -7.75 -0.42
N ALA A 229 8.88 -6.49 -0.09
CA ALA A 229 8.83 -5.37 -1.03
C ALA A 229 9.87 -5.49 -2.17
N ARG A 230 10.94 -6.24 -1.96
CA ARG A 230 12.00 -6.50 -2.94
C ARG A 230 11.79 -7.78 -3.72
N SER A 231 11.07 -8.75 -3.15
CA SER A 231 10.74 -10.00 -3.82
C SER A 231 9.80 -9.78 -5.02
N PRO A 232 9.84 -10.64 -6.03
CA PRO A 232 8.79 -10.69 -7.03
C PRO A 232 7.43 -11.03 -6.42
N ALA A 233 6.32 -10.54 -7.00
CA ALA A 233 4.98 -10.65 -6.41
C ALA A 233 4.52 -12.10 -6.19
N TRP A 234 4.87 -13.00 -7.11
CA TRP A 234 4.55 -14.44 -7.04
C TRP A 234 5.41 -15.22 -6.05
N GLU A 235 6.51 -14.64 -5.56
CA GLU A 235 7.42 -15.23 -4.57
C GLU A 235 7.18 -14.70 -3.15
N ILE A 236 6.27 -13.73 -2.98
CA ILE A 236 5.92 -13.21 -1.65
C ILE A 236 5.22 -14.33 -0.88
N ASP A 237 5.75 -14.70 0.28
CA ASP A 237 5.03 -15.55 1.22
C ASP A 237 4.17 -14.66 2.14
N ARG A 238 2.89 -14.53 1.82
CA ARG A 238 1.97 -13.70 2.61
C ARG A 238 1.78 -14.18 4.04
N SER A 239 1.95 -15.48 4.27
CA SER A 239 1.73 -16.06 5.59
C SER A 239 2.85 -15.71 6.57
N SER A 240 4.03 -15.29 6.07
CA SER A 240 5.19 -15.00 6.92
C SER A 240 5.50 -13.51 7.12
N ILE A 241 4.99 -12.61 6.27
CA ILE A 241 5.36 -11.18 6.31
C ILE A 241 4.70 -10.40 7.47
N SER A 242 3.74 -10.99 8.17
CA SER A 242 2.97 -10.35 9.26
C SER A 242 2.93 -11.22 10.54
N MET A 243 4.07 -11.82 10.87
CA MET A 243 4.20 -12.72 12.03
C MET A 243 4.76 -11.98 13.25
N ILE A 244 4.07 -12.10 14.39
CA ILE A 244 4.53 -11.58 15.69
C ILE A 244 4.52 -12.72 16.70
N GLY A 245 5.70 -13.07 17.22
CA GLY A 245 5.83 -14.10 18.25
C GLY A 245 5.31 -15.49 17.86
N GLY A 246 5.28 -15.81 16.56
CA GLY A 246 4.79 -17.08 16.03
C GLY A 246 3.29 -17.10 15.73
N GLU A 247 2.58 -15.99 15.93
CA GLU A 247 1.17 -15.81 15.56
C GLU A 247 1.05 -14.80 14.41
N HIS A 248 0.13 -15.04 13.47
CA HIS A 248 -0.14 -14.11 12.38
C HIS A 248 -0.95 -12.92 12.90
N LEU A 249 -0.64 -11.71 12.44
CA LEU A 249 -1.24 -10.47 12.95
C LEU A 249 -2.77 -10.45 12.84
N GLY A 250 -3.31 -11.00 11.75
CA GLY A 250 -4.75 -11.13 11.54
C GLY A 250 -5.46 -12.02 12.56
N ASP A 251 -4.74 -12.97 13.18
CA ASP A 251 -5.29 -13.91 14.15
C ASP A 251 -5.18 -13.42 15.60
N LEU A 252 -4.31 -12.43 15.86
CA LEU A 252 -4.09 -11.89 17.20
C LEU A 252 -5.37 -11.36 17.85
N GLY A 253 -6.29 -10.81 17.04
CA GLY A 253 -7.60 -10.33 17.49
C GLY A 253 -8.55 -11.43 17.97
N ALA A 254 -8.35 -12.67 17.53
CA ALA A 254 -9.21 -13.80 17.88
C ALA A 254 -8.96 -14.33 19.31
N ASN A 255 -7.75 -14.10 19.84
CA ASN A 255 -7.38 -14.51 21.20
C ASN A 255 -7.16 -13.28 22.10
N PRO A 256 -8.02 -13.05 23.12
CA PRO A 256 -7.87 -11.92 24.04
C PRO A 256 -6.51 -11.85 24.75
N MET A 257 -5.89 -12.99 25.04
CA MET A 257 -4.56 -13.03 25.66
C MET A 257 -3.45 -12.60 24.71
N SER A 258 -3.52 -13.00 23.44
CA SER A 258 -2.56 -12.58 22.41
C SER A 258 -2.73 -11.09 22.09
N SER A 259 -3.98 -10.63 21.91
CA SER A 259 -4.30 -9.21 21.75
C SER A 259 -3.74 -8.34 22.89
N MET A 260 -3.88 -8.81 24.14
CA MET A 260 -3.32 -8.14 25.31
C MET A 260 -1.80 -8.13 25.30
N ARG A 261 -1.17 -9.29 25.02
CA ARG A 261 0.28 -9.43 25.05
C ARG A 261 0.96 -8.50 24.04
N TYR A 262 0.50 -8.52 22.80
CA TYR A 262 1.15 -7.84 21.67
C TYR A 262 0.72 -6.38 21.47
N PHE A 263 -0.15 -5.84 22.32
CA PHE A 263 -0.49 -4.41 22.28
C PHE A 263 0.78 -3.54 22.43
N PRO A 264 0.97 -2.47 21.63
CA PRO A 264 0.06 -1.93 20.62
C PRO A 264 0.37 -2.33 19.17
N LEU A 265 1.28 -3.28 18.93
CA LEU A 265 1.83 -3.57 17.60
C LEU A 265 0.74 -3.76 16.51
N PRO A 266 -0.34 -4.53 16.70
CA PRO A 266 -1.35 -4.74 15.66
C PRO A 266 -2.06 -3.48 15.18
N LEU A 267 -2.25 -2.50 16.07
CA LEU A 267 -2.89 -1.23 15.73
C LEU A 267 -2.06 -0.41 14.76
N VAL A 268 -0.73 -0.55 14.84
CA VAL A 268 0.19 0.25 14.04
C VAL A 268 0.47 -0.42 12.68
N VAL A 269 0.46 -1.74 12.64
CA VAL A 269 0.93 -2.52 11.48
C VAL A 269 -0.15 -2.74 10.41
N ALA A 270 -1.44 -2.76 10.79
CA ALA A 270 -2.55 -3.27 9.96
C ALA A 270 -2.77 -2.57 8.59
N SER A 271 -1.96 -1.55 8.23
CA SER A 271 -1.99 -0.86 6.94
C SER A 271 -0.76 -1.11 6.05
N ILE A 272 0.29 -1.76 6.54
CA ILE A 272 1.58 -1.87 5.82
C ILE A 272 1.55 -2.96 4.76
N ASP A 273 0.91 -4.11 5.01
CA ASP A 273 0.84 -5.24 4.08
C ASP A 273 0.31 -4.81 2.70
N GLN A 274 -0.74 -3.99 2.70
CA GLN A 274 -1.37 -3.51 1.47
C GLN A 274 -0.49 -2.50 0.74
N ALA A 275 0.29 -1.72 1.46
CA ALA A 275 1.17 -0.72 0.86
C ALA A 275 2.27 -1.35 0.01
N ILE A 276 2.88 -2.44 0.48
CA ILE A 276 3.94 -3.15 -0.25
C ILE A 276 3.44 -3.58 -1.64
N LEU A 277 2.19 -4.02 -1.73
CA LEU A 277 1.54 -4.45 -2.97
C LEU A 277 1.36 -3.34 -3.98
N VAL A 278 1.18 -2.09 -3.53
CA VAL A 278 1.05 -0.94 -4.43
C VAL A 278 2.31 -0.79 -5.29
N GLY A 279 3.48 -1.09 -4.73
CA GLY A 279 4.74 -1.14 -5.48
C GLY A 279 4.70 -2.17 -6.61
N HIS A 280 4.23 -3.39 -6.32
CA HIS A 280 4.11 -4.46 -7.33
C HIS A 280 3.06 -4.12 -8.41
N VAL A 281 1.90 -3.55 -8.03
CA VAL A 281 0.89 -3.04 -8.97
C VAL A 281 1.51 -2.01 -9.92
N SER A 282 2.32 -1.09 -9.40
CA SER A 282 2.95 -0.04 -10.19
C SER A 282 3.93 -0.62 -11.22
N ARG A 283 4.73 -1.63 -10.85
CA ARG A 283 5.63 -2.34 -11.80
C ARG A 283 4.84 -3.02 -12.91
N ALA A 284 3.80 -3.77 -12.54
CA ALA A 284 2.97 -4.51 -13.49
C ALA A 284 2.25 -3.57 -14.47
N ASN A 285 1.73 -2.43 -14.00
CA ASN A 285 1.06 -1.46 -14.86
C ASN A 285 2.02 -0.70 -15.78
N ARG A 286 3.25 -0.38 -15.33
CA ARG A 286 4.30 0.15 -16.21
C ARG A 286 4.58 -0.86 -17.33
N ASP A 287 4.80 -2.13 -16.99
CA ASP A 287 5.17 -3.15 -17.97
C ASP A 287 4.03 -3.43 -18.96
N LEU A 288 2.78 -3.41 -18.49
CA LEU A 288 1.59 -3.47 -19.33
C LEU A 288 1.48 -2.26 -20.27
N ALA A 289 1.75 -1.05 -19.78
CA ALA A 289 1.74 0.17 -20.61
C ALA A 289 2.81 0.13 -21.71
N VAL A 290 4.03 -0.32 -21.37
CA VAL A 290 5.10 -0.56 -22.35
C VAL A 290 4.66 -1.59 -23.40
N ALA A 291 4.06 -2.70 -22.96
CA ALA A 291 3.59 -3.74 -23.86
C ALA A 291 2.48 -3.26 -24.79
N ALA A 292 1.50 -2.51 -24.27
CA ALA A 292 0.40 -1.96 -25.06
C ALA A 292 0.89 -0.96 -26.12
N LEU A 293 1.80 -0.05 -25.75
CA LEU A 293 2.44 0.88 -26.70
C LEU A 293 3.23 0.12 -27.77
N GLY A 294 4.00 -0.89 -27.38
CA GLY A 294 4.79 -1.69 -28.31
C GLY A 294 3.95 -2.56 -29.26
N VAL A 295 2.80 -3.07 -28.80
CA VAL A 295 1.82 -3.78 -29.64
C VAL A 295 1.18 -2.83 -30.65
N GLU A 296 0.86 -1.59 -30.27
CA GLU A 296 0.38 -0.58 -31.23
C GLU A 296 1.46 -0.20 -32.25
N ALA A 297 2.71 0.02 -31.81
CA ALA A 297 3.81 0.30 -32.72
C ALA A 297 4.04 -0.87 -33.71
N ALA A 298 3.93 -2.12 -33.22
CA ALA A 298 4.00 -3.30 -34.06
C ALA A 298 2.84 -3.39 -35.06
N ARG A 299 1.61 -3.04 -34.64
CA ARG A 299 0.47 -2.98 -35.56
C ARG A 299 0.74 -2.07 -36.75
N ARG A 300 1.29 -0.88 -36.51
CA ARG A 300 1.63 0.07 -37.58
C ARG A 300 2.70 -0.46 -38.51
N ARG A 301 3.73 -1.11 -37.94
CA ARG A 301 4.83 -1.72 -38.69
C ARG A 301 4.36 -2.89 -39.57
N LEU A 302 3.45 -3.74 -39.06
CA LEU A 302 3.02 -4.97 -39.71
C LEU A 302 1.80 -4.77 -40.61
N GLY A 303 1.02 -3.71 -40.37
CA GLY A 303 -0.25 -3.42 -41.03
C GLY A 303 -1.45 -4.15 -40.40
N ASP A 304 -1.23 -5.03 -39.42
CA ASP A 304 -2.25 -5.72 -38.63
C ASP A 304 -1.71 -5.99 -37.22
N TRP A 305 -2.58 -6.35 -36.27
CA TRP A 305 -2.17 -6.63 -34.89
C TRP A 305 -1.18 -7.80 -34.83
N PRO A 306 -0.10 -7.72 -34.01
CA PRO A 306 0.79 -8.85 -33.81
C PRO A 306 0.02 -10.00 -33.14
N THR A 307 0.25 -11.21 -33.63
CA THR A 307 -0.39 -12.43 -33.10
C THR A 307 0.30 -12.98 -31.86
N SER A 308 1.50 -12.48 -31.55
CA SER A 308 2.27 -12.80 -30.35
C SER A 308 3.17 -11.64 -29.91
N LEU A 309 3.64 -11.66 -28.66
CA LEU A 309 4.57 -10.65 -28.14
C LEU A 309 5.97 -10.75 -28.78
N ASP A 310 6.35 -11.93 -29.30
CA ASP A 310 7.55 -12.12 -30.11
C ASP A 310 7.51 -11.27 -31.39
N GLU A 311 6.34 -11.21 -32.03
CA GLU A 311 6.12 -10.43 -33.24
C GLU A 311 6.12 -8.92 -32.96
N ALA A 312 5.67 -8.53 -31.76
CA ALA A 312 5.74 -7.15 -31.30
C ALA A 312 7.18 -6.65 -31.12
N ARG A 313 8.12 -7.55 -30.75
CA ARG A 313 9.54 -7.26 -30.49
C ARG A 313 9.74 -6.26 -29.34
N LEU A 314 9.02 -6.46 -28.25
CA LEU A 314 9.14 -5.65 -27.05
C LEU A 314 10.54 -5.81 -26.43
N ALA A 315 11.16 -4.70 -26.04
CA ALA A 315 12.44 -4.74 -25.33
C ALA A 315 12.25 -5.23 -23.88
N ARG A 316 11.17 -4.79 -23.23
CA ARG A 316 10.69 -5.31 -21.94
C ARG A 316 9.40 -6.12 -22.11
N ARG A 317 9.39 -7.37 -21.65
CA ARG A 317 8.20 -8.24 -21.65
C ARG A 317 7.41 -8.09 -20.35
N PRO A 318 6.07 -7.99 -20.42
CA PRO A 318 5.23 -7.94 -19.24
C PRO A 318 5.20 -9.31 -18.54
N ILE A 319 5.28 -9.30 -17.21
CA ILE A 319 5.22 -10.51 -16.39
C ILE A 319 3.92 -10.47 -15.59
N ASP A 320 3.20 -11.61 -15.52
CA ASP A 320 2.04 -11.77 -14.67
C ASP A 320 2.46 -11.85 -13.19
N PRO A 321 2.00 -10.93 -12.31
CA PRO A 321 2.28 -10.98 -10.88
C PRO A 321 1.72 -12.22 -10.16
N MET A 322 0.81 -12.98 -10.78
CA MET A 322 0.22 -14.18 -10.19
C MET A 322 1.17 -15.38 -10.16
N ASP A 323 1.92 -15.61 -11.25
CA ASP A 323 2.74 -16.82 -11.43
C ASP A 323 4.17 -16.56 -11.91
N GLY A 324 4.52 -15.32 -12.24
CA GLY A 324 5.85 -14.94 -12.72
C GLY A 324 6.14 -15.31 -14.17
N ARG A 325 5.14 -15.74 -14.94
CA ARG A 325 5.27 -16.01 -16.38
C ARG A 325 4.98 -14.76 -17.21
N GLU A 326 5.27 -14.83 -18.50
CA GLU A 326 4.89 -13.75 -19.42
C GLU A 326 3.37 -13.54 -19.39
N LEU A 327 2.94 -12.28 -19.29
CA LEU A 327 1.53 -11.90 -19.26
C LEU A 327 0.84 -12.37 -20.54
N ALA A 328 -0.30 -13.02 -20.40
CA ALA A 328 -1.03 -13.60 -21.51
C ALA A 328 -1.55 -12.52 -22.48
N TYR A 329 -1.47 -12.84 -23.77
CA TYR A 329 -1.83 -11.93 -24.86
C TYR A 329 -2.40 -12.68 -26.06
N ALA A 330 -3.51 -12.18 -26.61
CA ALA A 330 -4.07 -12.62 -27.88
C ALA A 330 -4.98 -11.55 -28.50
N ILE A 331 -5.37 -11.80 -29.75
CA ILE A 331 -6.40 -11.03 -30.44
C ILE A 331 -7.76 -11.68 -30.18
N LEU A 332 -8.56 -11.06 -29.30
CA LEU A 332 -9.90 -11.52 -28.93
C LEU A 332 -10.96 -10.56 -29.47
N ASP A 333 -11.92 -11.10 -30.23
CA ASP A 333 -12.92 -10.33 -31.01
C ASP A 333 -12.29 -9.19 -31.86
N GLY A 334 -11.16 -9.49 -32.50
CA GLY A 334 -10.44 -8.54 -33.35
C GLY A 334 -9.69 -7.44 -32.59
N ARG A 335 -9.53 -7.57 -31.26
CA ARG A 335 -8.87 -6.58 -30.41
C ARG A 335 -7.70 -7.19 -29.66
N PRO A 336 -6.55 -6.50 -29.57
CA PRO A 336 -5.46 -6.94 -28.72
C PRO A 336 -5.92 -6.91 -27.26
N THR A 337 -5.70 -8.00 -26.55
CA THR A 337 -6.16 -8.18 -25.17
C THR A 337 -5.05 -8.77 -24.34
N PHE A 338 -4.81 -8.18 -23.17
CA PHE A 338 -3.92 -8.71 -22.14
C PHE A 338 -4.74 -9.15 -20.94
N TRP A 339 -4.41 -10.30 -20.36
CA TRP A 339 -5.03 -10.79 -19.14
C TRP A 339 -4.01 -11.47 -18.24
N SER A 340 -4.37 -11.52 -16.97
CA SER A 340 -3.71 -12.34 -15.97
C SER A 340 -4.53 -13.59 -15.71
N ILE A 341 -3.86 -14.71 -15.40
CA ILE A 341 -4.48 -16.01 -15.07
C ILE A 341 -5.39 -15.97 -13.83
N GLY A 342 -5.43 -14.83 -13.14
CA GLY A 342 -6.38 -14.62 -12.06
C GLY A 342 -6.12 -15.47 -10.82
N PRO A 343 -7.07 -15.43 -9.85
CA PRO A 343 -6.94 -16.09 -8.57
C PRO A 343 -6.84 -17.60 -8.65
N ASP A 344 -7.59 -18.27 -9.52
CA ASP A 344 -7.65 -19.74 -9.65
C ASP A 344 -6.37 -20.36 -10.24
N ARG A 345 -5.54 -19.53 -10.89
CA ARG A 345 -4.28 -19.91 -11.55
C ARG A 345 -4.49 -20.92 -12.68
N ASP A 346 -5.67 -20.89 -13.29
CA ASP A 346 -5.92 -21.57 -14.56
C ASP A 346 -5.86 -20.53 -15.69
N GLU A 347 -5.48 -20.97 -16.88
CA GLU A 347 -5.39 -20.08 -18.04
C GLU A 347 -6.59 -20.34 -18.94
N ASP A 348 -7.55 -19.41 -18.91
CA ASP A 348 -8.85 -19.54 -19.57
C ASP A 348 -8.96 -18.77 -20.90
N GLY A 349 -7.82 -18.33 -21.47
CA GLY A 349 -7.77 -17.70 -22.79
C GLY A 349 -8.42 -16.31 -22.84
N GLY A 350 -8.45 -15.59 -21.72
CA GLY A 350 -9.05 -14.28 -21.55
C GLY A 350 -10.56 -14.32 -21.27
N VAL A 351 -11.12 -15.47 -20.88
CA VAL A 351 -12.53 -15.57 -20.47
C VAL A 351 -12.67 -14.92 -19.10
N ALA A 352 -13.51 -13.89 -19.01
CA ALA A 352 -13.64 -13.10 -17.78
C ALA A 352 -14.08 -13.93 -16.57
N ILE A 353 -13.41 -13.69 -15.45
CA ILE A 353 -13.66 -14.35 -14.16
C ILE A 353 -15.14 -14.40 -13.75
N THR A 354 -15.59 -15.60 -13.41
CA THR A 354 -16.91 -15.92 -12.88
C THR A 354 -16.77 -16.68 -11.56
N THR A 355 -17.88 -16.79 -10.84
CA THR A 355 -18.03 -17.79 -9.78
C THR A 355 -18.41 -19.12 -10.42
N ARG A 356 -18.13 -20.27 -9.78
CA ARG A 356 -18.62 -21.60 -10.25
C ARG A 356 -20.14 -21.70 -10.51
N LYS A 357 -20.95 -20.75 -10.02
CA LYS A 357 -22.39 -20.64 -10.34
C LYS A 357 -22.66 -19.92 -11.68
N GLY A 358 -21.62 -19.57 -12.43
CA GLY A 358 -21.68 -18.82 -13.69
C GLY A 358 -22.06 -17.35 -13.51
N GLN A 359 -22.02 -16.82 -12.28
CA GLN A 359 -22.26 -15.39 -12.03
C GLN A 359 -20.93 -14.65 -12.19
N LEU A 360 -20.95 -13.51 -12.88
CA LEU A 360 -19.81 -12.58 -12.90
C LEU A 360 -19.35 -12.33 -11.47
N ALA A 361 -18.16 -12.81 -11.15
CA ALA A 361 -17.58 -12.73 -9.82
C ALA A 361 -17.27 -11.27 -9.49
N TRP A 362 -16.71 -10.59 -10.47
CA TRP A 362 -16.32 -9.20 -10.37
C TRP A 362 -17.17 -8.40 -11.35
N ASP A 363 -17.66 -7.26 -10.89
CA ASP A 363 -18.31 -6.35 -11.81
C ASP A 363 -17.31 -5.91 -12.89
N ARG A 364 -17.85 -5.44 -14.01
CA ARG A 364 -17.05 -5.01 -15.15
C ARG A 364 -15.97 -3.98 -14.74
N LYS A 365 -16.28 -3.07 -13.80
CA LYS A 365 -15.34 -2.03 -13.33
C LYS A 365 -14.17 -2.61 -12.52
N ARG A 366 -14.39 -3.69 -11.77
CA ARG A 366 -13.37 -4.36 -10.97
C ARG A 366 -12.45 -5.23 -11.82
N ASN A 367 -12.97 -5.88 -12.86
CA ASN A 367 -12.14 -6.54 -13.88
C ASN A 367 -11.29 -5.51 -14.63
N GLU A 368 -11.91 -4.40 -15.02
CA GLU A 368 -11.26 -3.27 -15.66
C GLU A 368 -10.27 -2.49 -14.76
N ALA A 369 -10.26 -2.73 -13.43
CA ALA A 369 -9.32 -2.10 -12.51
C ALA A 369 -7.87 -2.65 -12.63
N GLY A 370 -7.63 -3.57 -13.56
CA GLY A 370 -6.33 -4.17 -13.85
C GLY A 370 -5.75 -4.93 -12.67
N PHE A 371 -4.43 -4.93 -12.52
CA PHE A 371 -3.73 -5.65 -11.44
C PHE A 371 -4.14 -5.24 -10.02
N GLY A 372 -4.73 -4.05 -9.83
CA GLY A 372 -5.15 -3.58 -8.50
C GLY A 372 -6.26 -4.43 -7.87
N SER A 373 -7.04 -5.18 -8.66
CA SER A 373 -8.06 -6.10 -8.16
C SER A 373 -7.49 -7.47 -7.75
N LEU A 374 -6.25 -7.77 -8.15
CA LEU A 374 -5.55 -9.03 -7.87
C LEU A 374 -4.67 -9.00 -6.63
N THR A 375 -4.44 -7.83 -6.03
CA THR A 375 -3.54 -7.67 -4.87
C THR A 375 -3.90 -8.59 -3.70
N GLY A 376 -5.19 -8.90 -3.53
CA GLY A 376 -5.67 -9.81 -2.49
C GLY A 376 -5.28 -11.29 -2.68
N TYR A 377 -4.71 -11.67 -3.83
CA TYR A 377 -4.40 -13.07 -4.17
C TYR A 377 -2.90 -13.32 -4.40
N TRP A 378 -2.09 -12.27 -4.45
CA TRP A 378 -0.64 -12.39 -4.62
C TRP A 378 0.05 -12.98 -3.41
N GLY A 379 0.84 -14.03 -3.65
CA GLY A 379 1.64 -14.68 -2.61
C GLY A 379 0.83 -15.51 -1.61
N ILE A 380 -0.42 -15.83 -1.93
CA ILE A 380 -1.27 -16.68 -1.10
C ILE A 380 -1.17 -18.13 -1.60
N ASP A 381 -0.81 -19.06 -0.72
CA ASP A 381 -0.70 -20.49 -1.04
C ASP A 381 -2.05 -21.19 -1.19
N ARG A 382 -3.07 -20.72 -0.43
CA ARG A 382 -4.42 -21.29 -0.45
C ARG A 382 -5.45 -20.18 -0.64
N LEU A 383 -6.10 -20.21 -1.79
CA LEU A 383 -7.19 -19.29 -2.10
C LEU A 383 -8.34 -19.46 -1.10
N PRO A 384 -9.09 -18.38 -0.79
CA PRO A 384 -10.34 -18.49 -0.05
C PRO A 384 -11.26 -19.53 -0.70
N ASP A 385 -12.17 -20.16 0.06
CA ASP A 385 -13.17 -21.14 -0.45
C ASP A 385 -14.15 -20.55 -1.50
N GLU A 386 -13.91 -19.32 -1.98
CA GLU A 386 -14.56 -18.75 -3.14
C GLU A 386 -13.94 -19.35 -4.41
N ASP A 387 -14.61 -20.36 -4.97
CA ASP A 387 -14.24 -20.97 -6.25
C ASP A 387 -14.52 -19.99 -7.42
N TYR A 388 -13.52 -19.19 -7.74
CA TYR A 388 -13.44 -18.42 -8.98
C TYR A 388 -13.05 -19.34 -10.15
N ASP A 389 -13.47 -18.95 -11.36
CA ASP A 389 -13.18 -19.62 -12.63
C ASP A 389 -13.05 -18.54 -13.71
N GLY A 390 -11.91 -18.43 -14.39
CA GLY A 390 -11.65 -17.46 -15.45
C GLY A 390 -10.58 -16.42 -15.14
N ASP A 391 -10.14 -15.74 -16.19
CA ASP A 391 -9.06 -14.77 -16.18
C ASP A 391 -9.49 -13.35 -15.80
N VAL A 392 -8.50 -12.54 -15.41
CA VAL A 392 -8.65 -11.10 -15.20
C VAL A 392 -8.08 -10.34 -16.38
N VAL A 393 -8.97 -9.84 -17.25
CA VAL A 393 -8.60 -8.96 -18.37
C VAL A 393 -8.10 -7.63 -17.84
N VAL A 394 -6.80 -7.37 -17.99
CA VAL A 394 -6.15 -6.16 -17.45
C VAL A 394 -6.06 -5.02 -18.47
N TRP A 395 -6.16 -5.32 -19.77
CA TRP A 395 -6.26 -4.31 -20.81
C TRP A 395 -6.85 -4.87 -22.11
N ARG A 396 -7.58 -4.02 -22.85
CA ARG A 396 -8.14 -4.37 -24.15
C ARG A 396 -8.15 -3.16 -25.09
N GLY A 397 -7.66 -3.34 -26.31
CA GLY A 397 -7.73 -2.31 -27.36
C GLY A 397 -9.16 -1.94 -27.75
N ASP A 398 -9.37 -0.67 -28.14
CA ASP A 398 -10.66 -0.09 -28.51
C ASP A 398 -11.74 -0.15 -27.40
N ALA A 399 -11.39 -0.50 -26.17
CA ALA A 399 -12.31 -0.51 -25.05
C ALA A 399 -12.59 0.92 -24.57
N PRO A 400 -13.81 1.26 -24.14
CA PRO A 400 -14.08 2.55 -23.51
C PRO A 400 -13.20 2.71 -22.26
N PRO A 401 -12.75 3.94 -21.94
CA PRO A 401 -11.84 4.17 -20.84
C PRO A 401 -12.50 3.77 -19.52
N VAL A 402 -11.72 3.15 -18.65
CA VAL A 402 -12.18 2.75 -17.34
C VAL A 402 -12.21 4.00 -16.49
N SER A 403 -13.41 4.49 -16.15
CA SER A 403 -13.52 5.66 -15.27
C SER A 403 -12.66 5.40 -14.03
N PRO A 404 -11.70 6.29 -13.68
CA PRO A 404 -10.98 6.15 -12.44
C PRO A 404 -12.02 6.14 -11.32
N ARG A 405 -11.78 5.30 -10.31
CA ARG A 405 -12.58 5.22 -9.07
C ARG A 405 -13.17 6.59 -8.78
N GLY A 406 -14.48 6.69 -8.94
CA GLY A 406 -15.18 7.95 -8.73
C GLY A 406 -14.69 8.56 -7.43
N VAL A 407 -14.41 9.86 -7.47
CA VAL A 407 -14.36 10.70 -6.29
C VAL A 407 -15.70 10.49 -5.58
N GLY A 408 -15.74 9.51 -4.68
CA GLY A 408 -16.82 9.30 -3.75
C GLY A 408 -16.77 10.47 -2.79
N GLY A 409 -17.53 11.52 -3.13
CA GLY A 409 -18.05 12.44 -2.14
C GLY A 409 -18.90 11.63 -1.18
N GLY A 410 -18.29 11.20 -0.08
CA GLY A 410 -18.97 10.93 1.18
C GLY A 410 -18.79 12.16 2.06
N ALA A 411 -19.48 13.24 1.70
CA ALA A 411 -19.93 14.18 2.69
C ALA A 411 -21.34 13.70 3.07
N ASP A 412 -21.40 12.93 4.15
CA ASP A 412 -22.48 12.91 5.14
C ASP A 412 -21.95 12.26 6.42
#